data_AF-A0A8T1RYX7-F1
#
_entry.id   AF-A0A8T1RYX7-F1
#
_cell.length_a   1.000
_cell.length_b   1.000
_cell.length_c   1.000
_cell.angle_alpha   90.00
_cell.angle_beta   90.00
_cell.angle_gamma   90.00
#
_symmetry.space_group_name_H-M   'P 1'
#
loop_
_entity.id
_entity.type
_entity.pdbx_description
1 polymer ?
#
loop_
_entity_poly.entity_id
_entity_poly.type
_entity_poly.pdbx_seq_one_letter_code
_entity_poly.pdbx_strand_id
1 'polypeptide(L)'
;MSCSDAEALANGLSKFKFVTLLILWYNILSEINLISKQLQEKNLNIHSAIQKLQQTKSILEEFRSDEGFEITLVDSLELAEKIDYPTEFEPEPVLIWQKKQHFSYKGQDTPIQNSKQRFKVNFYFAVLDTAIHSVDERFQQMKKLESVFDFLYDIHSLQKKTEKQKREFCI
;
A
#
# COMPACT_ATOMS: atom_id res chain seq x y z
N MET A 1 23.69 -1.32 -19.41
CA MET A 1 23.52 0.02 -18.81
C MET A 1 24.61 0.91 -19.36
N SER A 2 24.26 2.08 -19.90
CA SER A 2 25.26 3.08 -20.28
C SER A 2 25.90 3.67 -19.01
N CYS A 3 27.09 4.26 -19.11
CA CYS A 3 27.76 4.88 -17.95
C CYS A 3 26.89 5.99 -17.33
N SER A 4 26.15 6.71 -18.18
CA SER A 4 25.19 7.75 -17.76
C SER A 4 24.00 7.20 -16.96
N ASP A 5 23.48 6.00 -17.28
CA ASP A 5 22.38 5.39 -16.52
C ASP A 5 22.83 4.98 -15.11
N ALA A 6 24.06 4.46 -14.99
CA ALA A 6 24.64 4.05 -13.72
C ALA A 6 24.87 5.25 -12.80
N GLU A 7 25.37 6.37 -13.35
CA GLU A 7 25.52 7.63 -12.61
C GLU A 7 24.17 8.19 -12.16
N ALA A 8 23.16 8.18 -13.03
CA ALA A 8 21.82 8.64 -12.68
C ALA A 8 21.20 7.81 -11.53
N LEU A 9 21.39 6.49 -11.56
CA LEU A 9 20.97 5.59 -10.48
C LEU A 9 21.73 5.88 -9.18
N ALA A 10 23.06 5.96 -9.22
CA ALA A 10 23.87 6.27 -8.05
C ALA A 10 23.46 7.60 -7.40
N ASN A 11 23.20 8.62 -8.22
CA ASN A 11 22.69 9.91 -7.76
C ASN A 11 21.27 9.84 -7.18
N GLY A 12 20.46 8.87 -7.60
CA GLY A 12 19.15 8.59 -6.98
C GLY A 12 19.30 7.92 -5.62
N LEU A 13 20.22 6.96 -5.53
CA LEU A 13 20.54 6.18 -4.33
C LEU A 13 21.29 6.98 -3.26
N SER A 14 21.78 8.19 -3.55
CA SER A 14 22.46 9.07 -2.60
C SER A 14 21.54 10.14 -1.97
N LYS A 15 20.25 10.17 -2.33
CA LYS A 15 19.29 11.17 -1.83
C LYS A 15 18.49 10.64 -0.66
N PHE A 16 18.16 11.51 0.30
CA PHE A 16 17.32 11.17 1.46
C PHE A 16 16.00 10.46 1.09
N LYS A 17 15.37 10.85 -0.02
CA LYS A 17 14.14 10.20 -0.53
C LYS A 17 14.29 8.69 -0.71
N PHE A 18 15.50 8.19 -1.00
CA PHE A 18 15.75 6.76 -1.14
C PHE A 18 15.64 6.03 0.21
N VAL A 19 16.15 6.62 1.29
CA VAL A 19 16.03 6.08 2.65
C VAL A 19 14.55 6.01 3.06
N THR A 20 13.79 7.08 2.81
CA THR A 20 12.35 7.09 3.09
C THR A 20 11.58 6.04 2.28
N LEU A 21 11.97 5.83 1.01
CA LEU A 21 11.40 4.75 0.20
C LEU A 21 11.73 3.36 0.77
N LEU A 22 12.97 3.14 1.23
CA LEU A 22 13.37 1.86 1.82
C LEU A 22 12.56 1.52 3.07
N ILE A 23 12.33 2.50 3.94
CA ILE A 23 11.55 2.29 5.16
C ILE A 23 10.08 2.04 4.83
N LEU A 24 9.50 2.82 3.91
CA LEU A 24 8.14 2.58 3.43
C LEU A 24 8.00 1.14 2.89
N TRP A 25 8.92 0.71 2.02
CA TRP A 25 8.91 -0.63 1.46
C TRP A 25 9.07 -1.70 2.53
N TYR A 26 9.95 -1.50 3.50
CA TYR A 26 10.12 -2.41 4.63
C TYR A 26 8.84 -2.56 5.45
N ASN A 27 8.17 -1.45 5.79
CA ASN A 27 6.92 -1.45 6.54
C ASN A 27 5.82 -2.21 5.79
N ILE A 28 5.64 -1.93 4.49
CA ILE A 28 4.66 -2.64 3.66
C ILE A 28 4.98 -4.14 3.56
N LEU A 29 6.22 -4.48 3.22
CA LEU A 29 6.63 -5.87 3.00
C LEU A 29 6.60 -6.70 4.29
N SER A 30 6.95 -6.10 5.43
CA SER A 30 6.90 -6.78 6.72
C SER A 30 5.47 -7.18 7.10
N GLU A 31 4.51 -6.26 6.93
CA GLU A 31 3.09 -6.50 7.18
C GLU A 31 2.51 -7.54 6.20
N ILE A 32 2.79 -7.41 4.90
CA ILE A 32 2.36 -8.40 3.90
C ILE A 32 2.94 -9.78 4.19
N ASN A 33 4.22 -9.86 4.57
CA ASN A 33 4.87 -11.13 4.90
C ASN A 33 4.28 -11.78 6.15
N LEU A 34 3.97 -10.99 7.18
CA LEU A 34 3.29 -11.47 8.39
C LEU A 34 1.96 -12.14 8.03
N ILE A 35 1.12 -11.43 7.28
CA ILE A 35 -0.21 -11.93 6.88
C ILE A 35 -0.07 -13.12 5.94
N SER A 36 0.87 -13.10 5.00
CA SER A 36 1.12 -14.22 4.10
C SER A 36 1.45 -15.51 4.86
N LYS A 37 2.23 -15.42 5.94
CA LYS A 37 2.52 -16.57 6.82
C LYS A 37 1.27 -17.03 7.57
N GLN A 38 0.50 -16.10 8.13
CA GLN A 38 -0.75 -16.42 8.84
C GLN A 38 -1.78 -17.08 7.91
N LEU A 39 -1.86 -16.63 6.65
CA LEU A 39 -2.74 -17.19 5.62
C LEU A 39 -2.33 -18.61 5.20
N GLN A 40 -1.07 -18.99 5.40
CA GLN A 40 -0.53 -20.32 5.08
C GLN A 40 -0.60 -21.29 6.26
N GLU A 41 -1.14 -20.88 7.41
CA GLU A 41 -1.33 -21.78 8.56
C GLU A 41 -2.31 -22.90 8.21
N LYS A 42 -1.94 -24.15 8.54
CA LYS A 42 -2.72 -25.35 8.18
C LYS A 42 -4.16 -25.36 8.72
N ASN A 43 -4.37 -24.71 9.86
CA ASN A 43 -5.64 -24.73 10.59
C ASN A 43 -6.44 -23.43 10.43
N LEU A 44 -6.18 -22.65 9.37
CA LEU A 44 -6.85 -21.39 9.15
C LEU A 44 -8.26 -21.59 8.57
N ASN A 45 -9.26 -21.01 9.23
CA ASN A 45 -10.62 -20.88 8.69
C ASN A 45 -10.70 -19.66 7.76
N ILE A 46 -11.49 -19.76 6.68
CA ILE A 46 -11.82 -18.65 5.76
C ILE A 46 -12.31 -17.43 6.52
N HIS A 47 -13.17 -17.60 7.53
CA HIS A 47 -13.64 -16.47 8.33
C HIS A 47 -12.49 -15.73 9.04
N SER A 48 -11.56 -16.47 9.62
CA SER A 48 -10.36 -15.91 10.27
C SER A 48 -9.43 -15.26 9.26
N ALA A 49 -9.31 -15.82 8.05
CA ALA A 49 -8.53 -15.24 6.97
C ALA A 49 -9.08 -13.88 6.51
N ILE A 50 -10.41 -13.76 6.42
CA ILE A 50 -11.11 -12.50 6.10
C ILE A 50 -10.85 -11.45 7.17
N GLN A 51 -10.99 -11.81 8.45
CA GLN A 51 -10.69 -10.89 9.55
C GLN A 51 -9.25 -10.38 9.52
N LYS A 52 -8.29 -11.28 9.28
CA LYS A 52 -6.86 -10.93 9.16
C LYS A 52 -6.62 -9.97 8.00
N LEU A 53 -7.15 -10.27 6.82
CA LEU A 53 -7.04 -9.39 5.64
C LEU A 53 -7.68 -8.01 5.87
N GLN A 54 -8.79 -7.94 6.60
CA GLN A 54 -9.41 -6.67 6.98
C GLN A 54 -8.50 -5.86 7.92
N GLN A 55 -7.87 -6.51 8.91
CA GLN A 55 -6.90 -5.86 9.79
C GLN A 55 -5.69 -5.33 9.02
N THR A 56 -5.13 -6.11 8.10
CA THR A 56 -4.03 -5.68 7.22
C THR A 56 -4.38 -4.43 6.44
N LYS A 57 -5.60 -4.39 5.90
CA LYS A 57 -6.09 -3.24 5.14
C LYS A 57 -6.11 -1.99 6.02
N SER A 58 -6.63 -2.11 7.24
CA SER A 58 -6.64 -0.99 8.21
C SER A 58 -5.23 -0.52 8.56
N ILE A 59 -4.27 -1.44 8.77
CA ILE A 59 -2.87 -1.08 9.03
C ILE A 59 -2.25 -0.31 7.84
N LEU A 60 -2.51 -0.76 6.60
CA LEU A 60 -2.03 -0.04 5.41
C LEU A 60 -2.70 1.32 5.24
N GLU A 61 -3.98 1.47 5.61
CA GLU A 61 -4.70 2.74 5.64
C GLU A 61 -4.12 3.69 6.73
N GLU A 62 -3.69 3.16 7.87
CA GLU A 62 -2.97 3.92 8.90
C GLU A 62 -1.61 4.41 8.39
N PHE A 63 -0.84 3.57 7.68
CA PHE A 63 0.39 4.02 7.00
C PHE A 63 0.09 5.12 5.98
N ARG A 64 -1.05 5.04 5.29
CA ARG A 64 -1.50 6.05 4.32
C ARG A 64 -1.96 7.36 4.96
N SER A 65 -2.03 7.46 6.28
CA SER A 65 -2.41 8.70 6.95
C SER A 65 -1.29 9.74 6.91
N ASP A 66 -1.64 11.00 7.18
CA ASP A 66 -0.65 12.06 7.37
C ASP A 66 0.28 11.77 8.56
N GLU A 67 -0.25 11.12 9.61
CA GLU A 67 0.52 10.68 10.77
C GLU A 67 1.50 9.56 10.41
N GLY A 68 1.05 8.56 9.65
CA GLY A 68 1.89 7.47 9.15
C GLY A 68 3.06 7.98 8.29
N PHE A 69 2.82 9.02 7.49
CA PHE A 69 3.88 9.69 6.74
C PHE A 69 4.91 10.36 7.65
N GLU A 70 4.48 11.10 8.67
CA GLU A 70 5.42 11.74 9.60
C GLU A 70 6.19 10.72 10.43
N ILE A 71 5.56 9.62 10.87
CA ILE A 71 6.27 8.50 11.54
C ILE A 71 7.35 7.93 10.61
N THR A 72 7.00 7.64 9.35
CA THR A 72 7.96 7.11 8.37
C THR A 72 9.13 8.08 8.17
N LEU A 73 8.89 9.39 8.21
CA LEU A 73 9.95 10.39 8.12
C LEU A 73 10.85 10.42 9.34
N VAL A 74 10.29 10.31 10.54
CA VAL A 74 11.08 10.20 11.78
C VAL A 74 11.99 8.98 11.72
N ASP A 75 11.44 7.81 11.38
CA ASP A 75 12.23 6.57 11.21
C ASP A 75 13.33 6.74 10.15
N SER A 76 13.04 7.49 9.09
CA SER A 76 14.02 7.80 8.02
C SER A 76 15.14 8.69 8.50
N LEU A 77 14.82 9.70 9.30
CA LEU A 77 15.81 10.60 9.89
C LEU A 77 16.71 9.84 10.85
N GLU A 78 16.13 9.05 11.76
CA GLU A 78 16.88 8.24 12.72
C GLU A 78 17.83 7.25 12.01
N LEU A 79 17.34 6.58 10.96
CA LEU A 79 18.17 5.67 10.19
C LEU A 79 19.29 6.43 9.46
N ALA A 80 18.97 7.53 8.77
CA ALA A 80 19.93 8.31 8.00
C ALA A 80 21.04 8.90 8.90
N GLU A 81 20.68 9.44 10.07
CA GLU A 81 21.65 9.92 11.06
C GLU A 81 22.58 8.81 11.54
N LYS A 82 22.03 7.61 11.79
CA LYS A 82 22.82 6.46 12.26
C LYS A 82 23.85 5.99 11.24
N ILE A 83 23.57 6.12 9.95
CA ILE A 83 24.47 5.69 8.87
C ILE A 83 25.25 6.86 8.22
N ASP A 84 25.21 8.04 8.84
CA ASP A 84 25.84 9.28 8.34
C ASP A 84 25.46 9.59 6.88
N TYR A 85 24.16 9.59 6.61
CA TYR A 85 23.56 9.76 5.30
C TYR A 85 22.74 11.04 5.22
N PRO A 86 22.55 11.67 4.04
CA PRO A 86 21.75 12.89 3.91
C PRO A 86 20.36 12.79 4.54
N THR A 87 19.99 13.79 5.36
CA THR A 87 18.74 13.83 6.14
C THR A 87 17.69 14.78 5.58
N GLU A 88 18.02 15.58 4.56
CA GLU A 88 17.13 16.60 4.00
C GLU A 88 16.67 16.28 2.57
N PHE A 89 15.45 16.69 2.25
CA PHE A 89 14.96 16.66 0.88
C PHE A 89 15.62 17.76 0.06
N GLU A 90 16.43 17.37 -0.92
CA GLU A 90 17.00 18.32 -1.86
C GLU A 90 15.90 19.09 -2.63
N PRO A 91 16.10 20.39 -2.91
CA PRO A 91 15.24 21.13 -3.80
C PRO A 91 15.38 20.55 -5.22
N GLU A 92 14.36 19.82 -5.67
CA GLU A 92 14.31 19.36 -7.06
C GLU A 92 13.90 20.53 -7.96
N PRO A 93 14.62 20.79 -9.08
CA PRO A 93 14.23 21.84 -10.01
C PRO A 93 12.85 21.49 -10.60
N VAL A 94 11.85 22.30 -10.28
CA VAL A 94 10.54 22.22 -10.92
C VAL A 94 10.70 22.75 -12.34
N LEU A 95 10.82 21.85 -13.32
CA LEU A 95 10.74 22.23 -14.73
C LEU A 95 9.29 22.64 -15.03
N ILE A 96 8.99 23.94 -14.90
CA ILE A 96 7.70 24.51 -15.24
C ILE A 96 7.57 24.55 -16.78
N TRP A 97 7.18 23.42 -17.39
CA TRP A 97 6.73 23.41 -18.78
C TRP A 97 5.32 24.00 -18.83
N GLN A 98 5.21 25.32 -18.95
CA GLN A 98 3.93 25.98 -19.15
C GLN A 98 3.37 25.56 -20.52
N LYS A 99 2.39 24.65 -20.53
CA LYS A 99 1.57 24.42 -21.73
C LYS A 99 0.85 25.72 -22.05
N LYS A 100 0.97 26.21 -23.28
CA LYS A 100 0.14 27.31 -23.79
C LYS A 100 -1.33 26.94 -23.61
N GLN A 101 -2.03 27.63 -22.71
CA GLN A 101 -3.47 27.47 -22.55
C GLN A 101 -4.18 28.21 -23.69
N HIS A 102 -5.12 27.54 -24.35
CA HIS A 102 -5.94 28.11 -25.42
C HIS A 102 -7.24 28.74 -24.89
N PHE A 103 -7.59 28.50 -23.62
CA PHE A 103 -8.86 28.92 -23.02
C PHE A 103 -8.65 29.45 -21.59
N SER A 104 -9.16 30.66 -21.33
CA SER A 104 -8.98 31.41 -20.08
C SER A 104 -9.77 30.88 -18.87
N TYR A 105 -10.72 29.97 -19.08
CA TYR A 105 -11.57 29.43 -18.00
C TYR A 105 -11.00 28.17 -17.33
N LYS A 106 -9.91 27.58 -17.87
CA LYS A 106 -9.24 26.45 -17.22
C LYS A 106 -8.29 26.97 -16.13
N GLY A 107 -8.54 26.60 -14.88
CA GLY A 107 -7.59 26.83 -13.79
C GLY A 107 -6.21 26.28 -14.14
N GLN A 108 -5.15 27.00 -13.76
CA GLN A 108 -3.79 26.49 -13.92
C GLN A 108 -3.54 25.42 -12.86
N ASP A 109 -3.21 24.20 -13.28
CA ASP A 109 -2.67 23.18 -12.37
C ASP A 109 -1.30 23.67 -11.90
N THR A 110 -1.24 24.24 -10.69
CA THR A 110 0.02 24.68 -10.10
C THR A 110 0.83 23.46 -9.65
N PRO A 111 2.03 23.22 -10.19
CA PRO A 111 2.85 22.11 -9.75
C PRO A 111 3.23 22.27 -8.28
N ILE A 112 3.25 21.15 -7.54
CA ILE A 112 3.68 21.13 -6.13
C ILE A 112 5.14 21.60 -6.06
N GLN A 113 5.36 22.77 -5.44
CA GLN A 113 6.67 23.40 -5.38
C GLN A 113 7.59 22.80 -4.31
N ASN A 114 7.02 22.17 -3.27
CA ASN A 114 7.77 21.56 -2.17
C ASN A 114 8.13 20.09 -2.49
N SER A 115 9.41 19.74 -2.45
CA SER A 115 9.93 18.39 -2.72
C SER A 115 9.37 17.34 -1.76
N LYS A 116 9.24 17.64 -0.46
CA LYS A 116 8.60 16.76 0.55
C LYS A 116 7.14 16.47 0.18
N GLN A 117 6.37 17.50 -0.15
CA GLN A 117 4.95 17.33 -0.51
C GLN A 117 4.78 16.59 -1.84
N ARG A 118 5.67 16.84 -2.81
CA ARG A 118 5.67 16.13 -4.10
C ARG A 118 5.96 14.65 -3.90
N PHE A 119 6.92 14.31 -3.04
CA PHE A 119 7.24 12.94 -2.66
C PHE A 119 6.05 12.27 -1.96
N LYS A 120 5.44 12.95 -0.99
CA LYS A 120 4.26 12.48 -0.26
C LYS A 120 3.12 12.08 -1.19
N VAL A 121 2.73 12.99 -2.10
CA VAL A 121 1.57 12.75 -2.98
C VAL A 121 1.89 11.78 -4.12
N ASN A 122 2.99 12.01 -4.85
CA ASN A 122 3.23 11.27 -6.09
C ASN A 122 3.87 9.90 -5.89
N PHE A 123 4.51 9.66 -4.74
CA PHE A 123 5.19 8.40 -4.46
C PHE A 123 4.63 7.71 -3.24
N TYR A 124 4.69 8.34 -2.05
CA TYR A 124 4.31 7.69 -0.79
C TYR A 124 2.86 7.20 -0.82
N PHE A 125 1.93 8.11 -1.09
CA PHE A 125 0.51 7.77 -1.21
C PHE A 125 0.22 6.86 -2.41
N ALA A 126 0.85 7.09 -3.57
CA ALA A 126 0.62 6.25 -4.75
C ALA A 126 1.02 4.77 -4.54
N VAL A 127 2.14 4.54 -3.85
CA VAL A 127 2.61 3.18 -3.51
C VAL A 127 1.65 2.52 -2.51
N LEU A 128 1.26 3.23 -1.45
CA LEU A 128 0.31 2.71 -0.47
C LEU A 128 -1.08 2.45 -1.06
N ASP A 129 -1.58 3.32 -1.94
CA ASP A 129 -2.83 3.09 -2.67
C ASP A 129 -2.78 1.79 -3.46
N THR A 130 -1.67 1.56 -4.14
CA THR A 130 -1.48 0.34 -4.93
C THR A 130 -1.46 -0.89 -4.03
N ALA A 131 -0.78 -0.83 -2.88
CA ALA A 131 -0.74 -1.91 -1.90
C ALA A 131 -2.13 -2.18 -1.28
N ILE A 132 -2.84 -1.14 -0.84
CA ILE A 132 -4.19 -1.23 -0.28
C ILE A 132 -5.15 -1.83 -1.31
N HIS A 133 -5.11 -1.34 -2.54
CA HIS A 133 -5.97 -1.85 -3.61
C HIS A 133 -5.71 -3.34 -3.87
N SER A 134 -4.43 -3.76 -3.93
CA SER A 134 -4.07 -5.17 -4.13
C SER A 134 -4.56 -6.07 -2.99
N VAL A 135 -4.48 -5.61 -1.73
CA VAL A 135 -5.00 -6.34 -0.57
C VAL A 135 -6.52 -6.40 -0.60
N ASP A 136 -7.18 -5.29 -0.93
CA ASP A 136 -8.64 -5.22 -1.02
C ASP A 136 -9.19 -6.14 -2.12
N GLU A 137 -8.56 -6.20 -3.29
CA GLU A 137 -8.96 -7.14 -4.34
C GLU A 137 -8.94 -8.60 -3.87
N ARG A 138 -7.89 -9.01 -3.15
CA ARG A 138 -7.77 -10.37 -2.58
C ARG A 138 -8.82 -10.61 -1.49
N PHE A 139 -9.09 -9.61 -0.67
CA PHE A 139 -10.15 -9.67 0.34
C PHE A 139 -11.53 -9.87 -0.29
N GLN A 140 -11.85 -9.15 -1.37
CA GLN A 140 -13.11 -9.34 -2.10
C GLN A 140 -13.22 -10.73 -2.72
N GLN A 141 -12.12 -11.28 -3.23
CA GLN A 141 -12.08 -12.67 -3.72
C GLN A 141 -12.39 -13.67 -2.60
N MET A 142 -11.79 -13.49 -1.43
CA MET A 142 -12.00 -14.38 -0.29
C MET A 142 -13.43 -14.29 0.28
N LYS A 143 -14.03 -13.09 0.30
CA LYS A 143 -15.45 -12.91 0.66
C LYS A 143 -16.41 -13.62 -0.30
N LYS A 144 -16.12 -13.62 -1.60
CA LYS A 144 -16.91 -14.39 -2.57
C LYS A 144 -16.82 -15.88 -2.26
N LEU A 145 -15.63 -16.40 -1.94
CA LEU A 145 -15.45 -17.78 -1.53
C LEU A 145 -16.20 -18.10 -0.24
N GLU A 146 -16.14 -17.23 0.77
CA GLU A 146 -16.95 -17.38 1.99
C GLU A 146 -18.42 -17.49 1.61
N SER A 147 -18.99 -16.57 0.82
CA SER A 147 -20.42 -16.63 0.45
C SER A 147 -20.85 -17.93 -0.24
N VAL A 148 -19.95 -18.60 -0.98
CA VAL A 148 -20.22 -19.88 -1.65
C VAL A 148 -20.07 -21.05 -0.68
N PHE A 149 -19.04 -21.03 0.17
CA PHE A 149 -18.63 -22.15 1.03
C PHE A 149 -18.98 -21.98 2.51
N ASP A 150 -19.67 -20.91 2.89
CA ASP A 150 -20.02 -20.58 4.28
C ASP A 150 -20.76 -21.74 4.98
N PHE A 151 -21.56 -22.47 4.19
CA PHE A 151 -22.28 -23.64 4.65
C PHE A 151 -21.36 -24.75 5.21
N LEU A 152 -20.12 -24.88 4.71
CA LEU A 152 -19.17 -25.87 5.21
C LEU A 152 -18.69 -25.55 6.63
N TYR A 153 -18.73 -24.27 7.02
CA TYR A 153 -18.27 -23.79 8.32
C TYR A 153 -19.42 -23.63 9.32
N ASP A 154 -20.67 -23.51 8.85
CA ASP A 154 -21.88 -23.47 9.68
C ASP A 154 -22.80 -24.69 9.44
N ILE A 155 -22.28 -25.88 9.73
CA ILE A 155 -23.01 -27.16 9.58
C ILE A 155 -24.28 -27.18 10.45
N HIS A 156 -24.23 -26.53 11.62
CA HIS A 156 -25.38 -26.45 12.54
C HIS A 156 -26.51 -25.58 11.99
N SER A 157 -26.22 -24.49 11.28
CA SER A 157 -27.25 -23.73 10.56
C SER A 157 -27.82 -24.53 9.38
N LEU A 158 -26.98 -25.33 8.71
CA LEU A 158 -27.38 -26.18 7.60
C LEU A 158 -28.38 -27.26 8.03
N GLN A 159 -28.22 -27.83 9.22
CA GLN A 159 -29.17 -28.78 9.81
C GLN A 159 -30.56 -28.16 10.07
N LYS A 160 -30.62 -26.85 10.30
CA LYS A 160 -31.87 -26.10 10.51
C LYS A 160 -32.55 -25.69 9.20
N LYS A 161 -31.86 -25.76 8.06
CA LYS A 161 -32.40 -25.41 6.73
C LYS A 161 -33.21 -26.55 6.12
N THR A 162 -34.20 -26.20 5.31
CA THR A 162 -35.09 -27.17 4.65
C THR A 162 -34.35 -27.94 3.56
N GLU A 163 -34.75 -29.19 3.26
CA GLU A 163 -34.17 -30.03 2.19
C GLU A 163 -34.05 -29.32 0.83
N LYS A 164 -34.97 -28.40 0.51
CA LYS A 164 -34.94 -27.61 -0.72
C LYS A 164 -33.78 -26.60 -0.75
N GLN A 165 -33.52 -25.95 0.38
CA GLN A 165 -32.42 -24.98 0.55
C GLN A 165 -31.06 -25.68 0.56
N LYS A 166 -30.98 -26.90 1.13
CA LYS A 166 -29.73 -27.69 1.09
C LYS A 166 -29.31 -28.03 -0.34
N ARG A 167 -30.28 -28.36 -1.20
CA ARG A 167 -30.01 -28.69 -2.62
C ARG A 167 -29.50 -27.51 -3.44
N GLU A 168 -29.85 -26.28 -3.08
CA GLU A 168 -29.33 -25.06 -3.75
C GLU A 168 -27.82 -24.86 -3.52
N PHE A 169 -27.25 -25.42 -2.45
CA PHE A 169 -25.80 -25.38 -2.16
C PHE A 169 -25.00 -26.54 -2.79
N CYS A 170 -25.65 -27.52 -3.42
CA CYS A 170 -25.02 -28.73 -3.97
C CYS A 170 -24.89 -28.74 -5.51
N ILE A 171 -24.78 -27.57 -6.14
CA ILE A 171 -24.59 -27.44 -7.60
C ILE A 171 -23.15 -27.81 -7.98
#